data_AF-A0A820C9Z1-F1
#
_entry.id   AF-A0A820C9Z1-F1
#
_cell.length_a   1.000
_cell.length_b   1.000
_cell.length_c   1.000
_cell.angle_alpha   90.00
_cell.angle_beta   90.00
_cell.angle_gamma   90.00
#
_symmetry.space_group_name_H-M   'P 1'
#
loop_
_entity.id
_entity.type
_entity.pdbx_description
1 polymer ?
#
loop_
_entity_poly.entity_id
_entity_poly.type
_entity_poly.pdbx_seq_one_letter_code
_entity_poly.pdbx_strand_id
1 'polypeptide(L)'
;MQEQERFERYTPQFPLPADISTMSREDTVCQFCGVSYLIHNEIKALEAKCQKLEADLAHYAGTSSREAALEQKLQTERTRIADLESTIAINSHKLNEMTRKLQLVQDQLQHSEMSHHEIKTSFSQCSLNLRTIRNQVETIRNEYSLLKDFYSKDIQNWHSNFQTIKNSLQKEIQTTNNVYIKQINNYQKDIEQYHEQLNESKQSLRDFQVKHQQSQLDSKELHTKTQNDLETAHEEIQIHKNELSRVRQQLSQIEQVRTQLQNELEQMKQQCRQFEQQISDKDESKKNIDLVVDQYRQQLTNEKELRTKTNSELENVRLKLTQLTNEYEQLKISKNEFETNEVNTRRKMDEANRTRQAILDRTRDEYEKLLRKYNDLDEVYRELVTIREKDT
;
A
#
# COMPACT_ATOMS: atom_id res chain seq x y z
N MET A 1 -83.59 -17.26 205.33
CA MET A 1 -84.00 -16.51 206.54
C MET A 1 -85.26 -15.74 206.19
N GLN A 2 -86.40 -16.35 206.51
CA GLN A 2 -87.78 -15.84 206.58
C GLN A 2 -88.67 -17.08 206.38
N GLU A 3 -89.11 -17.60 207.51
CA GLU A 3 -90.15 -18.62 207.65
C GLU A 3 -91.41 -18.11 206.92
N GLN A 4 -91.72 -18.71 205.77
CA GLN A 4 -93.07 -18.65 205.23
C GLN A 4 -93.79 -19.89 205.73
N GLU A 5 -94.61 -19.66 206.76
CA GLU A 5 -95.60 -20.58 207.29
C GLU A 5 -96.35 -21.25 206.13
N ARG A 6 -96.03 -22.52 205.87
CA ARG A 6 -96.84 -23.39 205.04
C ARG A 6 -98.13 -23.63 205.81
N PHE A 7 -99.15 -22.81 205.55
CA PHE A 7 -100.53 -23.19 205.81
C PHE A 7 -100.77 -24.53 205.09
N GLU A 8 -100.88 -25.61 205.86
CA GLU A 8 -101.32 -26.91 205.35
C GLU A 8 -102.72 -26.72 204.76
N ARG A 9 -102.75 -26.57 203.43
CA ARG A 9 -103.98 -26.40 202.66
C ARG A 9 -104.80 -27.68 202.79
N TYR A 10 -105.77 -27.66 203.70
CA TYR A 10 -106.79 -28.70 203.81
C TYR A 10 -107.40 -28.94 202.43
N THR A 11 -107.24 -30.16 201.93
CA THR A 11 -107.80 -30.58 200.65
C THR A 11 -109.05 -31.39 200.95
N PRO A 12 -110.26 -30.87 200.72
CA PRO A 12 -111.49 -31.59 201.01
C PRO A 12 -111.50 -32.95 200.29
N GLN A 13 -111.58 -34.04 201.05
CA GLN A 13 -111.54 -35.41 200.51
C GLN A 13 -112.81 -35.80 199.74
N PHE A 14 -113.87 -35.01 199.85
CA PHE A 14 -115.16 -35.26 199.21
C PHE A 14 -115.49 -34.12 198.25
N PRO A 15 -115.70 -34.39 196.95
CA PRO A 15 -116.19 -33.40 196.02
C PRO A 15 -117.59 -32.95 196.43
N LEU A 16 -117.90 -31.66 196.21
CA LEU A 16 -119.21 -31.10 196.49
C LEU A 16 -120.31 -31.89 195.72
N PRO A 17 -121.41 -32.28 196.39
CA PRO A 17 -122.54 -32.97 195.76
C PRO A 17 -123.05 -32.22 194.53
N ALA A 18 -123.38 -32.96 193.47
CA ALA A 18 -123.76 -32.40 192.17
C ALA A 18 -124.88 -31.36 192.29
N ASP A 19 -125.85 -31.61 193.16
CA ASP A 19 -127.01 -30.74 193.39
C ASP A 19 -126.60 -29.31 193.76
N ILE A 20 -125.61 -29.13 194.64
CA ILE A 20 -125.17 -27.81 195.14
C ILE A 20 -124.23 -27.14 194.13
N SER A 21 -123.47 -27.92 193.35
CA SER A 21 -122.57 -27.39 192.32
C SER A 21 -123.32 -26.73 191.16
N THR A 22 -124.57 -27.12 190.91
CA THR A 22 -125.43 -26.55 189.85
C THR A 22 -126.42 -25.50 190.36
N MET A 23 -126.45 -25.23 191.67
CA MET A 23 -127.32 -24.20 192.23
C MET A 23 -126.87 -22.80 191.79
N SER A 24 -127.85 -21.92 191.61
CA SER A 24 -127.58 -20.53 191.25
C SER A 24 -126.78 -19.86 192.36
N ARG A 25 -125.92 -18.91 192.00
CA ARG A 25 -125.00 -18.26 192.95
C ARG A 25 -125.73 -17.64 194.14
N GLU A 26 -126.96 -17.17 193.94
CA GLU A 26 -127.83 -16.58 194.95
C GLU A 26 -128.31 -17.58 196.00
N ASP A 27 -128.54 -18.85 195.62
CA ASP A 27 -129.03 -19.89 196.53
C ASP A 27 -127.91 -20.51 197.39
N THR A 28 -126.66 -20.31 196.98
CA THR A 28 -125.48 -20.86 197.68
C THR A 28 -124.91 -19.89 198.71
N VAL A 29 -125.55 -18.74 198.91
CA VAL A 29 -125.15 -17.69 199.84
C VAL A 29 -125.88 -17.84 201.17
N CYS A 30 -125.12 -17.95 202.26
CA CYS A 30 -125.69 -18.00 203.61
C CYS A 30 -126.50 -16.73 203.90
N GLN A 31 -127.79 -16.88 204.23
CA GLN A 31 -128.69 -15.75 204.51
C GLN A 31 -128.28 -14.91 205.73
N PHE A 32 -127.41 -15.43 206.61
CA PHE A 32 -126.96 -14.73 207.83
C PHE A 32 -125.62 -14.02 207.68
N CYS A 33 -124.68 -14.56 206.91
CA CYS A 33 -123.35 -13.95 206.74
C CYS A 33 -123.02 -13.50 205.31
N GLY A 34 -123.88 -13.78 204.33
CA GLY A 34 -123.68 -13.37 202.93
C GLY A 34 -122.51 -14.07 202.22
N VAL A 35 -121.87 -15.02 202.91
CA VAL A 35 -120.73 -15.79 202.41
C VAL A 35 -121.26 -16.99 201.63
N SER A 36 -120.92 -17.11 200.35
CA SER A 36 -121.27 -18.29 199.57
C SER A 36 -120.56 -19.52 200.14
N TYR A 37 -121.32 -20.60 200.39
CA TYR A 37 -120.78 -21.90 200.77
C TYR A 37 -119.84 -22.47 199.68
N LEU A 38 -119.82 -21.88 198.48
CA LEU A 38 -118.94 -22.21 197.36
C LEU A 38 -117.70 -21.32 197.23
N ILE A 39 -117.41 -20.41 198.16
CA ILE A 39 -116.20 -19.55 198.08
C ILE A 39 -114.93 -20.37 197.91
N HIS A 40 -114.81 -21.54 198.53
CA HIS A 40 -113.64 -22.39 198.35
C HIS A 40 -113.49 -22.89 196.90
N ASN A 41 -114.60 -23.18 196.21
CA ASN A 41 -114.60 -23.56 194.79
C ASN A 41 -114.26 -22.37 193.89
N GLU A 42 -114.76 -21.17 194.20
CA GLU A 42 -114.41 -19.93 193.47
C GLU A 42 -112.93 -19.58 193.65
N ILE A 43 -112.39 -19.72 194.87
CA ILE A 43 -110.96 -19.56 195.15
C ILE A 43 -110.16 -20.58 194.34
N LYS A 44 -110.54 -21.87 194.33
CA LYS A 44 -109.84 -22.87 193.50
C LYS A 44 -109.93 -22.57 192.01
N ALA A 45 -111.06 -22.07 191.50
CA ALA A 45 -111.20 -21.69 190.09
C ALA A 45 -110.32 -20.49 189.74
N LEU A 46 -110.22 -19.49 190.64
CA LEU A 46 -109.34 -18.35 190.49
C LEU A 46 -107.86 -18.75 190.61
N GLU A 47 -107.50 -19.65 191.53
CA GLU A 47 -106.16 -20.20 191.64
C GLU A 47 -105.77 -20.97 190.37
N ALA A 48 -106.67 -21.80 189.83
CA ALA A 48 -106.44 -22.48 188.54
C ALA A 48 -106.29 -21.47 187.39
N LYS A 49 -107.06 -20.38 187.39
CA LYS A 49 -106.94 -19.31 186.40
C LYS A 49 -105.64 -18.53 186.55
N CYS A 50 -105.21 -18.23 187.77
CA CYS A 50 -103.94 -17.58 188.07
C CYS A 50 -102.77 -18.48 187.67
N GLN A 51 -102.80 -19.77 188.01
CA GLN A 51 -101.80 -20.75 187.57
C GLN A 51 -101.73 -20.85 186.05
N LYS A 52 -102.88 -20.82 185.36
CA LYS A 52 -102.92 -20.80 183.90
C LYS A 52 -102.32 -19.51 183.33
N LEU A 53 -102.67 -18.34 183.89
CA LEU A 53 -102.13 -17.05 183.46
C LEU A 53 -100.64 -16.91 183.76
N GLU A 54 -100.16 -17.45 184.88
CA GLU A 54 -98.73 -17.51 185.20
C GLU A 54 -97.98 -18.42 184.25
N ALA A 55 -98.56 -19.57 183.88
CA ALA A 55 -98.02 -20.45 182.84
C ALA A 55 -97.98 -19.76 181.48
N ASP A 56 -99.02 -19.02 181.11
CA ASP A 56 -99.08 -18.25 179.87
C ASP A 56 -98.06 -17.10 179.89
N LEU A 57 -97.95 -16.33 180.97
CA LEU A 57 -96.96 -15.26 181.12
C LEU A 57 -95.53 -15.80 181.10
N ALA A 58 -95.26 -16.97 181.71
CA ALA A 58 -93.97 -17.63 181.63
C ALA A 58 -93.66 -18.10 180.19
N HIS A 59 -94.67 -18.54 179.44
CA HIS A 59 -94.53 -18.83 178.01
C HIS A 59 -94.21 -17.56 177.19
N TYR A 60 -94.84 -16.42 177.51
CA TYR A 60 -94.63 -15.15 176.82
C TYR A 60 -93.39 -14.37 177.27
N ALA A 61 -92.83 -14.65 178.44
CA ALA A 61 -91.66 -13.92 178.97
C ALA A 61 -90.43 -13.97 178.04
N GLY A 62 -90.32 -14.98 177.17
CA GLY A 62 -89.26 -15.10 176.18
C GLY A 62 -89.64 -14.74 174.74
N THR A 63 -90.91 -14.44 174.44
CA THR A 63 -91.34 -14.25 173.05
C THR A 63 -90.79 -12.97 172.44
N SER A 64 -90.71 -11.88 173.21
CA SER A 64 -90.14 -10.62 172.72
C SER A 64 -88.66 -10.75 172.34
N SER A 65 -87.86 -11.46 173.13
CA SER A 65 -86.46 -11.74 172.79
C SER A 65 -86.34 -12.67 171.57
N ARG A 66 -87.22 -13.66 171.45
CA ARG A 66 -87.28 -14.55 170.29
C ARG A 66 -87.67 -13.80 169.01
N GLU A 67 -88.66 -12.92 169.07
CA GLU A 67 -89.10 -12.09 167.93
C GLU A 67 -87.98 -11.14 167.48
N ALA A 68 -87.32 -10.45 168.41
CA ALA A 68 -86.17 -9.60 168.08
C ALA A 68 -85.03 -10.40 167.42
N ALA A 69 -84.74 -11.61 167.90
CA ALA A 69 -83.74 -12.49 167.30
C ALA A 69 -84.16 -12.99 165.91
N LEU A 70 -85.45 -13.27 165.68
CA LEU A 70 -85.99 -13.64 164.38
C LEU A 70 -85.98 -12.46 163.40
N GLU A 71 -86.32 -11.26 163.84
CA GLU A 71 -86.22 -10.03 163.05
C GLU A 71 -84.78 -9.74 162.64
N GLN A 72 -83.82 -9.89 163.56
CA GLN A 72 -82.41 -9.76 163.24
C GLN A 72 -81.97 -10.79 162.19
N LYS A 73 -82.37 -12.05 162.33
CA LYS A 73 -82.08 -13.11 161.34
C LYS A 73 -82.71 -12.80 159.99
N LEU A 74 -83.98 -12.36 159.97
CA LEU A 74 -84.67 -11.97 158.75
C LEU A 74 -83.96 -10.81 158.06
N GLN A 75 -83.49 -9.83 158.82
CA GLN A 75 -82.74 -8.70 158.28
C GLN A 75 -81.39 -9.15 157.70
N THR A 76 -80.68 -10.06 158.37
CA THR A 76 -79.41 -10.61 157.87
C THR A 76 -79.60 -11.44 156.59
N GLU A 77 -80.68 -12.22 156.49
CA GLU A 77 -81.00 -12.97 155.27
C GLU A 77 -81.45 -12.03 154.14
N ARG A 78 -82.19 -10.95 154.45
CA ARG A 78 -82.54 -9.92 153.47
C ARG A 78 -81.31 -9.23 152.90
N THR A 79 -80.35 -8.85 153.73
CA THR A 79 -79.09 -8.26 153.24
C THR A 79 -78.31 -9.27 152.40
N ARG A 80 -78.28 -10.54 152.81
CA ARG A 80 -77.62 -11.61 152.04
C ARG A 80 -78.28 -11.83 150.68
N ILE A 81 -79.61 -11.79 150.59
CA ILE A 81 -80.34 -11.88 149.33
C ILE A 81 -79.98 -10.70 148.42
N ALA A 82 -79.98 -9.47 148.94
CA ALA A 82 -79.61 -8.29 148.17
C ALA A 82 -78.17 -8.36 147.63
N ASP A 83 -77.21 -8.85 148.43
CA ASP A 83 -75.82 -9.05 148.00
C ASP A 83 -75.71 -10.13 146.91
N LEU A 84 -76.47 -11.22 147.02
CA LEU A 84 -76.53 -12.27 146.01
C LEU A 84 -77.17 -11.77 144.71
N GLU A 85 -78.24 -10.99 144.77
CA GLU A 85 -78.89 -10.37 143.61
C GLU A 85 -77.94 -9.41 142.88
N SER A 86 -77.22 -8.57 143.63
CA SER A 86 -76.17 -7.69 143.09
C SER A 86 -75.06 -8.48 142.39
N THR A 87 -74.60 -9.57 143.03
CA THR A 87 -73.57 -10.46 142.45
C THR A 87 -74.07 -11.14 141.17
N ILE A 88 -75.33 -11.61 141.15
CA ILE A 88 -75.97 -12.19 139.97
C ILE A 88 -76.05 -11.16 138.84
N ALA A 89 -76.44 -9.91 139.14
CA ALA A 89 -76.50 -8.84 138.14
C ALA A 89 -75.13 -8.53 137.53
N ILE A 90 -74.08 -8.41 138.35
CA ILE A 90 -72.70 -8.20 137.89
C ILE A 90 -72.23 -9.37 137.02
N ASN A 91 -72.49 -10.61 137.46
CA ASN A 91 -72.09 -11.80 136.72
C ASN A 91 -72.86 -11.94 135.41
N SER A 92 -74.15 -11.59 135.38
CA SER A 92 -74.97 -11.54 134.16
C SER A 92 -74.40 -10.54 133.15
N HIS A 93 -74.02 -9.33 133.60
CA HIS A 93 -73.35 -8.35 132.74
C HIS A 93 -72.03 -8.88 132.17
N LYS A 94 -71.16 -9.47 133.02
CA LYS A 94 -69.89 -10.06 132.58
C LYS A 94 -70.11 -11.20 131.58
N LEU A 95 -71.11 -12.05 131.81
CA LEU A 95 -71.47 -13.14 130.91
C LEU A 95 -71.92 -12.60 129.55
N ASN A 96 -72.77 -11.58 129.52
CA ASN A 96 -73.19 -10.93 128.27
C ASN A 96 -72.02 -10.27 127.54
N GLU A 97 -71.09 -9.63 128.25
CA GLU A 97 -69.90 -9.05 127.66
C GLU A 97 -68.99 -10.14 127.03
N MET A 98 -68.78 -11.25 127.74
CA MET A 98 -68.00 -12.39 127.24
C MET A 98 -68.68 -13.05 126.05
N THR A 99 -70.01 -13.21 126.06
CA THR A 99 -70.78 -13.72 124.91
C THR A 99 -70.61 -12.81 123.69
N ARG A 100 -70.63 -11.49 123.87
CA ARG A 100 -70.39 -10.55 122.77
C ARG A 100 -68.96 -10.65 122.21
N LYS A 101 -67.95 -10.81 123.09
CA LYS A 101 -66.56 -11.02 122.67
C LYS A 101 -66.38 -12.35 121.92
N LEU A 102 -67.00 -13.42 122.42
CA LEU A 102 -66.98 -14.72 121.75
C LEU A 102 -67.60 -14.64 120.36
N GLN A 103 -68.74 -13.97 120.20
CA GLN A 103 -69.36 -13.77 118.90
C GLN A 103 -68.43 -13.00 117.96
N LEU A 104 -67.81 -11.91 118.42
CA LEU A 104 -66.88 -11.14 117.61
C LEU A 104 -65.68 -11.99 117.12
N VAL A 105 -65.09 -12.78 118.01
CA VAL A 105 -63.97 -13.68 117.64
C VAL A 105 -64.45 -14.75 116.66
N GLN A 106 -65.67 -15.26 116.83
CA GLN A 106 -66.23 -16.26 115.93
C GLN A 106 -66.48 -15.70 114.52
N ASP A 107 -67.01 -14.47 114.42
CA ASP A 107 -67.21 -13.79 113.14
C ASP A 107 -65.85 -13.50 112.46
N GLN A 108 -64.84 -13.09 113.23
CA GLN A 108 -63.48 -12.88 112.72
C GLN A 108 -62.83 -14.18 112.23
N LEU A 109 -63.02 -15.28 112.95
CA LEU A 109 -62.50 -16.59 112.55
C LEU A 109 -63.15 -17.04 111.23
N GLN A 110 -64.48 -16.95 111.12
CA GLN A 110 -65.20 -17.28 109.88
C GLN A 110 -64.73 -16.43 108.70
N HIS A 111 -64.54 -15.13 108.90
CA HIS A 111 -64.03 -14.25 107.84
C HIS A 111 -62.60 -14.64 107.40
N SER A 112 -61.72 -14.95 108.36
CA SER A 112 -60.36 -15.40 108.09
C SER A 112 -60.33 -16.74 107.33
N GLU A 113 -61.19 -17.69 107.70
CA GLU A 113 -61.31 -18.99 107.02
C GLU A 113 -61.79 -18.84 105.56
N MET A 114 -62.79 -17.99 105.31
CA MET A 114 -63.24 -17.69 103.96
C MET A 114 -62.14 -17.03 103.11
N SER A 115 -61.47 -16.01 103.65
CA SER A 115 -60.37 -15.35 102.95
C SER A 115 -59.22 -16.31 102.65
N HIS A 116 -58.88 -17.19 103.59
CA HIS A 116 -57.87 -18.22 103.38
C HIS A 116 -58.29 -19.20 102.26
N HIS A 117 -59.56 -19.59 102.19
CA HIS A 117 -60.08 -20.44 101.12
C HIS A 117 -59.98 -19.76 99.74
N GLU A 118 -60.31 -18.48 99.65
CA GLU A 118 -60.17 -17.68 98.42
C GLU A 118 -58.72 -17.56 97.96
N ILE A 119 -57.80 -17.28 98.91
CA ILE A 119 -56.35 -17.23 98.63
C ILE A 119 -55.85 -18.59 98.16
N LYS A 120 -56.27 -19.68 98.81
CA LYS A 120 -55.86 -21.04 98.41
C LYS A 120 -56.34 -21.41 97.01
N THR A 121 -57.58 -21.01 96.68
CA THR A 121 -58.16 -21.27 95.36
C THR A 121 -57.46 -20.45 94.28
N SER A 122 -57.26 -19.15 94.51
CA SER A 122 -56.53 -18.28 93.58
C SER A 122 -55.06 -18.70 93.40
N PHE A 123 -54.39 -19.15 94.47
CA PHE A 123 -53.04 -19.71 94.37
C PHE A 123 -53.01 -20.98 93.51
N SER A 124 -53.97 -21.89 93.70
CA SER A 124 -54.08 -23.11 92.89
C SER A 124 -54.31 -22.77 91.40
N GLN A 125 -55.17 -21.79 91.13
CA GLN A 125 -55.41 -21.30 89.77
C GLN A 125 -54.16 -20.66 89.16
N CYS A 126 -53.43 -19.84 89.93
CA CYS A 126 -52.18 -19.23 89.49
C CYS A 126 -51.11 -20.28 89.17
N SER A 127 -51.00 -21.32 90.00
CA SER A 127 -50.10 -22.45 89.76
C SER A 127 -50.39 -23.17 88.44
N LEU A 128 -51.67 -23.42 88.14
CA LEU A 128 -52.10 -24.01 86.86
C LEU A 128 -51.76 -23.08 85.68
N ASN A 129 -52.04 -21.79 85.80
CA ASN A 129 -51.72 -20.81 84.76
C ASN A 129 -50.20 -20.74 84.49
N LEU A 130 -49.39 -20.73 85.55
CA LEU A 130 -47.92 -20.76 85.45
C LEU A 130 -47.42 -22.02 84.74
N ARG A 131 -48.04 -23.17 85.02
CA ARG A 131 -47.71 -24.43 84.32
C ARG A 131 -48.06 -24.34 82.83
N THR A 132 -49.22 -23.79 82.47
CA THR A 132 -49.63 -23.59 81.08
C THR A 132 -48.68 -22.64 80.35
N ILE A 133 -48.36 -21.50 80.94
CA ILE A 133 -47.42 -20.52 80.37
C ILE A 133 -46.05 -21.17 80.15
N ARG A 134 -45.55 -21.94 81.13
CA ARG A 134 -44.27 -22.66 80.99
C ARG A 134 -44.27 -23.59 79.77
N ASN A 135 -45.33 -24.38 79.60
CA ASN A 135 -45.46 -25.28 78.46
C ASN A 135 -45.53 -24.53 77.12
N GLN A 136 -46.22 -23.39 77.08
CA GLN A 136 -46.28 -22.54 75.89
C GLN A 136 -44.91 -21.96 75.54
N VAL A 137 -44.18 -21.44 76.53
CA VAL A 137 -42.81 -20.93 76.33
C VAL A 137 -41.88 -22.01 75.80
N GLU A 138 -42.00 -23.24 76.30
CA GLU A 138 -41.21 -24.37 75.82
C GLU A 138 -41.56 -24.77 74.38
N THR A 139 -42.84 -24.73 74.03
CA THR A 139 -43.32 -24.95 72.66
C THR A 139 -42.74 -23.90 71.70
N ILE A 140 -42.87 -22.60 72.06
CA ILE A 140 -42.34 -21.49 71.26
C ILE A 140 -40.81 -21.61 71.12
N ARG A 141 -40.11 -21.99 72.18
CA ARG A 141 -38.65 -22.19 72.12
C ARG A 141 -38.27 -23.29 71.13
N ASN A 142 -39.02 -24.39 71.11
CA ASN A 142 -38.79 -25.49 70.17
C ASN A 142 -39.08 -25.07 68.73
N GLU A 143 -40.20 -24.38 68.49
CA GLU A 143 -40.55 -23.83 67.16
C GLU A 143 -39.49 -22.85 66.66
N TYR A 144 -39.04 -21.93 67.53
CA TYR A 144 -37.95 -21.02 67.21
C TYR A 144 -36.65 -21.75 66.89
N SER A 145 -36.32 -22.82 67.62
CA SER A 145 -35.13 -23.64 67.32
C SER A 145 -35.22 -24.29 65.95
N LEU A 146 -36.38 -24.88 65.60
CA LEU A 146 -36.61 -25.48 64.29
C LEU A 146 -36.51 -24.44 63.17
N LEU A 147 -37.11 -23.26 63.37
CA LEU A 147 -37.06 -22.17 62.41
C LEU A 147 -35.62 -21.64 62.22
N LYS A 148 -34.88 -21.50 63.33
CA LYS A 148 -33.47 -21.09 63.32
C LYS A 148 -32.61 -22.11 62.56
N ASP A 149 -32.80 -23.40 62.81
CA ASP A 149 -32.06 -24.46 62.13
C ASP A 149 -32.38 -24.53 60.64
N PHE A 150 -33.67 -24.35 60.28
CA PHE A 150 -34.12 -24.27 58.90
C PHE A 150 -33.42 -23.12 58.16
N TYR A 151 -33.52 -21.89 58.67
CA TYR A 151 -32.88 -20.73 58.03
C TYR A 151 -31.35 -20.82 58.04
N SER A 152 -30.74 -21.39 59.09
CA SER A 152 -29.30 -21.61 59.11
C SER A 152 -28.85 -22.54 57.98
N LYS A 153 -29.57 -23.63 57.73
CA LYS A 153 -29.29 -24.54 56.61
C LYS A 153 -29.51 -23.86 55.27
N ASP A 154 -30.60 -23.12 55.10
CA ASP A 154 -30.89 -22.41 53.86
C ASP A 154 -29.82 -21.35 53.55
N ILE A 155 -29.41 -20.56 54.55
CA ILE A 155 -28.34 -19.57 54.39
C ILE A 155 -27.02 -20.26 54.01
N GLN A 156 -26.68 -21.39 54.64
CA GLN A 156 -25.49 -22.16 54.28
C GLN A 156 -25.56 -22.71 52.86
N ASN A 157 -26.72 -23.23 52.45
CA ASN A 157 -26.95 -23.71 51.09
C ASN A 157 -26.83 -22.59 50.06
N TRP A 158 -27.47 -21.44 50.30
CA TRP A 158 -27.35 -20.24 49.47
C TRP A 158 -25.90 -19.77 49.37
N HIS A 159 -25.17 -19.75 50.49
CA HIS A 159 -23.76 -19.38 50.50
C HIS A 159 -22.91 -20.34 49.65
N SER A 160 -23.08 -21.65 49.84
CA SER A 160 -22.38 -22.68 49.06
C SER A 160 -22.68 -22.59 47.56
N ASN A 161 -23.94 -22.40 47.20
CA ASN A 161 -24.37 -22.23 45.81
C ASN A 161 -23.76 -20.97 45.19
N PHE A 162 -23.82 -19.85 45.90
CA PHE A 162 -23.22 -18.60 45.44
C PHE A 162 -21.71 -18.71 45.27
N GLN A 163 -21.00 -19.36 46.20
CA GLN A 163 -19.57 -19.61 46.07
C GLN A 163 -19.25 -20.50 44.88
N THR A 164 -20.08 -21.53 44.63
CA THR A 164 -19.92 -22.42 43.47
C THR A 164 -20.05 -21.64 42.16
N ILE A 165 -21.10 -20.82 42.02
CA ILE A 165 -21.33 -19.97 40.85
C ILE A 165 -20.20 -18.94 40.68
N LYS A 166 -19.79 -18.29 41.77
CA LYS A 166 -18.67 -17.34 41.75
C LYS A 166 -17.39 -18.01 41.23
N ASN A 167 -17.07 -19.19 41.75
CA ASN A 167 -15.88 -19.93 41.35
C ASN A 167 -15.95 -20.43 39.89
N SER A 168 -17.13 -20.85 39.41
CA SER A 168 -17.30 -21.25 38.01
C SER A 168 -17.14 -20.07 37.07
N LEU A 169 -17.78 -18.94 37.35
CA LEU A 169 -17.63 -17.71 36.56
C LEU A 169 -16.19 -17.22 36.54
N GLN A 170 -15.49 -17.28 37.68
CA GLN A 170 -14.07 -16.90 37.75
C GLN A 170 -13.20 -17.80 36.87
N LYS A 171 -13.46 -19.12 36.83
CA LYS A 171 -12.77 -20.05 35.92
C LYS A 171 -13.09 -19.78 34.45
N GLU A 172 -14.34 -19.48 34.10
CA GLU A 172 -14.72 -19.14 32.73
C GLU A 172 -14.06 -17.85 32.26
N ILE A 173 -14.03 -16.81 33.10
CA ILE A 173 -13.32 -15.55 32.82
C ILE A 173 -11.83 -15.80 32.60
N GLN A 174 -11.18 -16.57 33.48
CA GLN A 174 -9.77 -16.93 33.33
C GLN A 174 -9.51 -17.70 32.04
N THR A 175 -10.36 -18.67 31.71
CA THR A 175 -10.22 -19.48 30.50
C THR A 175 -10.38 -18.62 29.25
N THR A 176 -11.40 -17.75 29.23
CA THR A 176 -11.69 -16.84 28.12
C THR A 176 -10.56 -15.82 27.93
N ASN A 177 -10.06 -15.24 29.02
CA ASN A 177 -8.89 -14.35 28.99
C ASN A 177 -7.65 -15.05 28.44
N ASN A 178 -7.39 -16.30 28.85
CA ASN A 178 -6.26 -17.07 28.32
C ASN A 178 -6.39 -17.34 26.82
N VAL A 179 -7.61 -17.57 26.31
CA VAL A 179 -7.86 -17.73 24.87
C VAL A 179 -7.59 -16.42 24.13
N TYR A 180 -8.11 -15.29 24.62
CA TYR A 180 -7.86 -13.99 23.99
C TYR A 180 -6.38 -13.57 24.04
N ILE A 181 -5.69 -13.81 25.16
CA ILE A 181 -4.24 -13.56 25.26
C ILE A 181 -3.48 -14.39 24.23
N LYS A 182 -3.81 -15.68 24.05
CA LYS A 182 -3.21 -16.52 23.02
C LYS A 182 -3.46 -15.98 21.61
N GLN A 183 -4.69 -15.55 21.31
CA GLN A 183 -5.03 -14.96 20.02
C GLN A 183 -4.27 -13.65 19.76
N ILE A 184 -4.20 -12.77 20.75
CA ILE A 184 -3.43 -11.51 20.67
C ILE A 184 -1.96 -11.81 20.39
N ASN A 185 -1.37 -12.77 21.11
CA ASN A 185 0.03 -13.15 20.89
C ASN A 185 0.27 -13.74 19.49
N ASN A 186 -0.70 -14.47 18.94
CA ASN A 186 -0.61 -14.97 17.56
C ASN A 186 -0.68 -13.82 16.56
N TYR A 187 -1.63 -12.89 16.70
CA TYR A 187 -1.69 -11.72 15.83
C TYR A 187 -0.46 -10.84 15.93
N GLN A 188 0.16 -10.72 17.11
CA GLN A 188 1.44 -10.03 17.27
C GLN A 188 2.55 -10.71 16.46
N LYS A 189 2.66 -12.04 16.51
CA LYS A 189 3.62 -12.79 15.67
C LYS A 189 3.36 -12.60 14.18
N ASP A 190 2.10 -12.65 13.76
CA ASP A 190 1.75 -12.46 12.35
C ASP A 190 2.13 -11.04 11.89
N ILE A 191 1.87 -10.02 12.71
CA ILE A 191 2.27 -8.63 12.44
C ILE A 191 3.80 -8.52 12.32
N GLU A 192 4.55 -9.14 13.22
CA GLU A 192 6.02 -9.16 13.16
C GLU A 192 6.51 -9.80 11.85
N GLN A 193 5.95 -10.94 11.44
CA GLN A 193 6.29 -11.61 10.18
C GLN A 193 5.96 -10.74 8.96
N TYR A 194 4.77 -10.13 8.92
CA TYR A 194 4.41 -9.24 7.82
C TYR A 194 5.31 -8.00 7.77
N HIS A 195 5.74 -7.48 8.93
CA HIS A 195 6.67 -6.36 8.98
C HIS A 195 8.06 -6.75 8.45
N GLU A 196 8.54 -7.96 8.78
CA GLU A 196 9.81 -8.50 8.26
C GLU A 196 9.76 -8.66 6.73
N GLN A 197 8.72 -9.32 6.21
CA GLN A 197 8.50 -9.47 4.76
C GLN A 197 8.39 -8.12 4.03
N LEU A 198 7.69 -7.15 4.62
CA LEU A 198 7.58 -5.81 4.06
C LEU A 198 8.95 -5.11 4.00
N ASN A 199 9.79 -5.30 5.01
CA ASN A 199 11.14 -4.73 5.02
C ASN A 199 12.04 -5.38 3.97
N GLU A 200 12.01 -6.71 3.84
CA GLU A 200 12.72 -7.44 2.79
C GLU A 200 12.29 -7.00 1.39
N SER A 201 10.99 -6.85 1.17
CA SER A 201 10.43 -6.37 -0.10
C SER A 201 10.86 -4.93 -0.38
N LYS A 202 10.79 -4.03 0.62
CA LYS A 202 11.28 -2.65 0.51
C LYS A 202 12.78 -2.59 0.19
N GLN A 203 13.58 -3.45 0.81
CA GLN A 203 15.02 -3.52 0.55
C GLN A 203 15.29 -4.00 -0.89
N SER A 204 14.62 -5.08 -1.30
CA SER A 204 14.71 -5.60 -2.67
C SER A 204 14.30 -4.55 -3.72
N LEU A 205 13.26 -3.76 -3.43
CA LEU A 205 12.82 -2.67 -4.30
C LEU A 205 13.89 -1.57 -4.42
N ARG A 206 14.53 -1.18 -3.30
CA ARG A 206 15.65 -0.22 -3.33
C ARG A 206 16.81 -0.75 -4.16
N ASP A 207 17.19 -2.01 -3.96
CA ASP A 207 18.29 -2.65 -4.70
C ASP A 207 17.97 -2.70 -6.21
N PHE A 208 16.74 -3.04 -6.57
CA PHE A 208 16.28 -3.00 -7.95
C PHE A 208 16.29 -1.58 -8.52
N GLN A 209 15.85 -0.58 -7.75
CA GLN A 209 15.86 0.81 -8.16
C GLN A 209 17.27 1.34 -8.41
N VAL A 210 18.23 0.99 -7.55
CA VAL A 210 19.67 1.30 -7.74
C VAL A 210 20.21 0.63 -9.00
N LYS A 211 19.95 -0.67 -9.19
CA LYS A 211 20.37 -1.40 -10.40
C LYS A 211 19.78 -0.82 -11.68
N HIS A 212 18.51 -0.42 -11.64
CA HIS A 212 17.85 0.22 -12.77
C HIS A 212 18.46 1.60 -13.07
N GLN A 213 18.72 2.43 -12.04
CA GLN A 213 19.43 3.71 -12.22
C GLN A 213 20.82 3.52 -12.81
N GLN A 214 21.58 2.53 -12.32
CA GLN A 214 22.89 2.19 -12.89
C GLN A 214 22.77 1.77 -14.35
N SER A 215 21.84 0.88 -14.68
CA SER A 215 21.62 0.42 -16.06
C SER A 215 21.20 1.57 -16.99
N GLN A 216 20.44 2.55 -16.49
CA GLN A 216 20.12 3.75 -17.25
C GLN A 216 21.33 4.64 -17.50
N LEU A 217 22.24 4.78 -16.52
CA LEU A 217 23.50 5.50 -16.70
C LEU A 217 24.38 4.80 -17.72
N ASP A 218 24.58 3.48 -17.58
CA ASP A 218 25.37 2.68 -18.52
C ASP A 218 24.80 2.75 -19.95
N SER A 219 23.46 2.70 -20.10
CA SER A 219 22.80 2.86 -21.39
C SER A 219 22.98 4.26 -21.98
N LYS A 220 22.95 5.32 -21.16
CA LYS A 220 23.23 6.69 -21.62
C LYS A 220 24.68 6.83 -22.06
N GLU A 221 25.61 6.30 -21.28
CA GLU A 221 27.04 6.32 -21.59
C GLU A 221 27.34 5.58 -22.89
N LEU A 222 26.78 4.37 -23.05
CA LEU A 222 26.87 3.61 -24.29
C LEU A 222 26.26 4.38 -25.47
N HIS A 223 25.08 5.00 -25.28
CA HIS A 223 24.45 5.79 -26.33
C HIS A 223 25.34 6.97 -26.75
N THR A 224 25.86 7.74 -25.80
CA THR A 224 26.81 8.84 -26.09
C THR A 224 28.06 8.34 -26.79
N LYS A 225 28.61 7.19 -26.39
CA LYS A 225 29.77 6.59 -27.06
C LYS A 225 29.45 6.20 -28.50
N THR A 226 28.35 5.48 -28.72
CA THR A 226 27.92 5.10 -30.07
C THR A 226 27.58 6.30 -30.95
N GLN A 227 27.05 7.39 -30.36
CA GLN A 227 26.78 8.62 -31.08
C GLN A 227 28.07 9.34 -31.47
N ASN A 228 29.05 9.44 -30.57
CA ASN A 228 30.37 9.98 -30.88
C ASN A 228 31.08 9.13 -31.95
N ASP A 229 31.02 7.80 -31.86
CA ASP A 229 31.61 6.90 -32.86
C ASP A 229 30.94 7.12 -34.23
N LEU A 230 29.62 7.31 -34.27
CA LEU A 230 28.85 7.64 -35.48
C LEU A 230 29.23 9.02 -36.06
N GLU A 231 29.37 10.04 -35.21
CA GLU A 231 29.83 11.37 -35.63
C GLU A 231 31.24 11.30 -36.23
N THR A 232 32.15 10.58 -35.57
CA THR A 232 33.52 10.37 -36.06
C THR A 232 33.52 9.64 -37.41
N ALA A 233 32.76 8.54 -37.53
CA ALA A 233 32.62 7.83 -38.79
C ALA A 233 31.97 8.71 -39.88
N HIS A 234 31.04 9.59 -39.53
CA HIS A 234 30.46 10.55 -40.46
C HIS A 234 31.50 11.56 -40.95
N GLU A 235 32.31 12.11 -40.04
CA GLU A 235 33.43 13.00 -40.40
C GLU A 235 34.42 12.29 -41.34
N GLU A 236 34.81 11.05 -41.04
CA GLU A 236 35.67 10.23 -41.91
C GLU A 236 35.06 10.01 -43.29
N ILE A 237 33.77 9.67 -43.36
CA ILE A 237 33.05 9.52 -44.63
C ILE A 237 33.02 10.85 -45.41
N GLN A 238 32.84 11.99 -44.74
CA GLN A 238 32.88 13.31 -45.40
C GLN A 238 34.28 13.64 -45.93
N ILE A 239 35.33 13.34 -45.18
CA ILE A 239 36.72 13.47 -45.63
C ILE A 239 36.92 12.63 -46.89
N HIS A 240 36.58 11.34 -46.85
CA HIS A 240 36.70 10.45 -48.00
C HIS A 240 35.82 10.90 -49.18
N LYS A 241 34.64 11.47 -48.93
CA LYS A 241 33.79 12.04 -49.99
C LYS A 241 34.45 13.25 -50.65
N ASN A 242 35.07 14.12 -49.87
CA ASN A 242 35.82 15.27 -50.36
C ASN A 242 37.07 14.82 -51.14
N GLU A 243 37.80 13.82 -50.65
CA GLU A 243 38.93 13.21 -51.37
C GLU A 243 38.49 12.58 -52.68
N LEU A 244 37.39 11.81 -52.69
CA LEU A 244 36.81 11.23 -53.90
C LEU A 244 36.42 12.33 -54.89
N SER A 245 35.86 13.44 -54.41
CA SER A 245 35.52 14.59 -55.27
C SER A 245 36.78 15.22 -55.90
N ARG A 246 37.87 15.34 -55.14
CA ARG A 246 39.17 15.83 -55.63
C ARG A 246 39.76 14.87 -56.66
N VAL A 247 39.74 13.57 -56.39
CA VAL A 247 40.22 12.54 -57.33
C VAL A 247 39.39 12.55 -58.61
N ARG A 248 38.06 12.71 -58.53
CA ARG A 248 37.19 12.87 -59.71
C ARG A 248 37.54 14.12 -60.51
N GLN A 249 37.84 15.24 -59.85
CA GLN A 249 38.27 16.47 -60.52
C GLN A 249 39.63 16.29 -61.21
N GLN A 250 40.58 15.61 -60.55
CA GLN A 250 41.87 15.26 -61.15
C GLN A 250 41.70 14.33 -62.36
N LEU A 251 40.83 13.32 -62.28
CA LEU A 251 40.49 12.45 -63.41
C LEU A 251 39.90 13.24 -64.58
N SER A 252 38.99 14.19 -64.32
CA SER A 252 38.43 15.06 -65.37
C SER A 252 39.49 15.94 -66.03
N GLN A 253 40.45 16.47 -65.27
CA GLN A 253 41.59 17.22 -65.81
C GLN A 253 42.49 16.33 -66.68
N ILE A 254 42.78 15.11 -66.22
CA ILE A 254 43.55 14.13 -67.01
C ILE A 254 42.80 13.76 -68.29
N GLU A 255 41.48 13.57 -68.24
CA GLU A 255 40.66 13.31 -69.42
C GLU A 255 40.70 14.49 -70.40
N GLN A 256 40.61 15.74 -69.91
CA GLN A 256 40.77 16.93 -70.75
C GLN A 256 42.13 16.97 -71.44
N VAL A 257 43.22 16.74 -70.70
CA VAL A 257 44.58 16.67 -71.25
C VAL A 257 44.70 15.51 -72.26
N ARG A 258 44.09 14.35 -71.98
CA ARG A 258 44.04 13.23 -72.93
C ARG A 258 43.35 13.62 -74.23
N THR A 259 42.21 14.30 -74.17
CA THR A 259 41.52 14.81 -75.38
C THR A 259 42.36 15.86 -76.12
N GLN A 260 43.08 16.73 -75.41
CA GLN A 260 44.00 17.69 -76.05
C GLN A 260 45.13 16.96 -76.79
N LEU A 261 45.80 16.01 -76.13
CA LEU A 261 46.84 15.18 -76.75
C LEU A 261 46.30 14.35 -77.92
N GLN A 262 45.06 13.84 -77.87
CA GLN A 262 44.43 13.16 -79.00
C GLN A 262 44.19 14.11 -80.19
N ASN A 263 43.78 15.35 -79.94
CA ASN A 263 43.59 16.35 -80.98
C ASN A 263 44.94 16.77 -81.61
N GLU A 264 45.97 16.95 -80.79
CA GLU A 264 47.34 17.23 -81.27
C GLU A 264 47.90 16.04 -82.09
N LEU A 265 47.67 14.80 -81.64
CA LEU A 265 48.04 13.61 -82.40
C LEU A 265 47.33 13.55 -83.76
N GLU A 266 46.04 13.90 -83.81
CA GLU A 266 45.29 13.91 -85.06
C GLU A 266 45.73 15.05 -85.99
N GLN A 267 46.06 16.23 -85.45
CA GLN A 267 46.72 17.31 -86.20
C GLN A 267 48.08 16.87 -86.77
N MET A 268 48.91 16.21 -85.96
CA MET A 268 50.22 15.70 -86.41
C MET A 268 50.06 14.63 -87.49
N LYS A 269 49.06 13.73 -87.37
CA LYS A 269 48.72 12.78 -88.45
C LYS A 269 48.24 13.46 -89.72
N GLN A 270 47.50 14.56 -89.61
CA GLN A 270 47.07 15.35 -90.76
C GLN A 270 48.26 16.03 -91.45
N GLN A 271 49.23 16.53 -90.66
CA GLN A 271 50.50 17.06 -91.19
C GLN A 271 51.36 15.98 -91.85
N CYS A 272 51.45 14.77 -91.28
CA CYS A 272 52.12 13.65 -91.94
C CYS A 272 51.48 13.31 -93.30
N ARG A 273 50.14 13.28 -93.39
CA ARG A 273 49.44 13.08 -94.67
C ARG A 273 49.70 14.20 -95.69
N GLN A 274 49.83 15.44 -95.23
CA GLN A 274 50.20 16.57 -96.11
C GLN A 274 51.65 16.46 -96.62
N PHE A 275 52.58 16.01 -95.78
CA PHE A 275 53.96 15.76 -96.22
C PHE A 275 54.06 14.55 -97.16
N GLU A 276 53.30 13.48 -96.92
CA GLU A 276 53.23 12.32 -97.83
C GLU A 276 52.69 12.72 -99.22
N GLN A 277 51.67 13.57 -99.28
CA GLN A 277 51.14 14.11 -100.54
C GLN A 277 52.20 14.99 -101.27
N GLN A 278 52.92 15.84 -100.53
CA GLN A 278 53.99 16.66 -101.10
C GLN A 278 55.17 15.83 -101.62
N ILE A 279 55.48 14.69 -100.99
CA ILE A 279 56.50 13.74 -101.47
C ILE A 279 56.03 13.06 -102.76
N SER A 280 54.76 12.65 -102.83
CA SER A 280 54.17 12.08 -104.05
C SER A 280 54.22 13.05 -105.23
N ASP A 281 53.84 14.32 -105.02
CA ASP A 281 53.86 15.35 -106.07
C ASP A 281 55.29 15.67 -106.54
N LYS A 282 56.28 15.59 -105.64
CA LYS A 282 57.71 15.75 -105.96
C LYS A 282 58.28 14.56 -106.75
N ASP A 283 57.86 13.33 -106.44
CA ASP A 283 58.26 12.12 -107.17
C ASP A 283 57.66 12.05 -108.58
N GLU A 284 56.44 12.57 -108.77
CA GLU A 284 55.82 12.68 -110.09
C GLU A 284 56.46 13.79 -110.95
N SER A 285 56.87 14.88 -110.31
CA SER A 285 57.68 15.94 -110.95
C SER A 285 59.07 15.44 -111.35
N LYS A 286 59.70 14.57 -110.54
CA LYS A 286 61.00 13.94 -110.86
C LYS A 286 60.89 12.98 -112.06
N LYS A 287 59.85 12.14 -112.14
CA LYS A 287 59.60 11.26 -113.29
C LYS A 287 59.41 12.04 -114.60
N ASN A 288 58.74 13.19 -114.57
CA ASN A 288 58.60 14.06 -115.74
C ASN A 288 59.93 14.72 -116.16
N ILE A 289 60.80 15.07 -115.20
CA ILE A 289 62.14 15.57 -115.51
C ILE A 289 63.03 14.46 -116.09
N ASP A 290 62.98 13.24 -115.56
CA ASP A 290 63.75 12.11 -116.10
C ASP A 290 63.31 11.75 -117.54
N LEU A 291 62.01 11.84 -117.85
CA LEU A 291 61.49 11.63 -119.21
C LEU A 291 61.96 12.73 -120.20
N VAL A 292 62.04 13.98 -119.75
CA VAL A 292 62.58 15.11 -120.55
C VAL A 292 64.09 14.98 -120.73
N VAL A 293 64.83 14.54 -119.71
CA VAL A 293 66.27 14.30 -119.79
C VAL A 293 66.60 13.15 -120.76
N ASP A 294 65.78 12.09 -120.79
CA ASP A 294 65.96 10.99 -121.74
C ASP A 294 65.63 11.39 -123.18
N GLN A 295 64.60 12.23 -123.40
CA GLN A 295 64.32 12.81 -124.72
C GLN A 295 65.46 13.72 -125.21
N TYR A 296 66.06 14.53 -124.34
CA TYR A 296 67.23 15.34 -124.69
C TYR A 296 68.50 14.50 -124.89
N ARG A 297 68.70 13.39 -124.15
CA ARG A 297 69.82 12.47 -124.38
C ARG A 297 69.73 11.75 -125.72
N GLN A 298 68.52 11.40 -126.16
CA GLN A 298 68.27 10.75 -127.46
C GLN A 298 68.46 11.72 -128.63
N GLN A 299 68.09 12.99 -128.48
CA GLN A 299 68.39 14.04 -129.47
C GLN A 299 69.90 14.32 -129.58
N LEU A 300 70.63 14.30 -128.46
CA LEU A 300 72.08 14.52 -128.43
C LEU A 300 72.88 13.34 -129.00
N THR A 301 72.35 12.11 -128.97
CA THR A 301 72.97 10.94 -129.63
C THR A 301 72.77 10.99 -131.13
N ASN A 302 71.59 11.39 -131.60
CA ASN A 302 71.32 11.57 -133.03
C ASN A 302 72.15 12.71 -133.65
N GLU A 303 72.37 13.83 -132.94
CA GLU A 303 73.27 14.89 -133.41
C GLU A 303 74.74 14.44 -133.48
N LYS A 304 75.19 13.60 -132.54
CA LYS A 304 76.56 13.07 -132.52
C LYS A 304 76.83 12.10 -133.67
N GLU A 305 75.86 11.26 -134.03
CA GLU A 305 75.95 10.37 -135.20
C GLU A 305 75.88 11.12 -136.53
N LEU A 306 75.13 12.23 -136.59
CA LEU A 306 75.09 13.09 -137.78
C LEU A 306 76.43 13.82 -137.98
N ARG A 307 77.07 14.27 -136.90
CA ARG A 307 78.42 14.90 -136.92
C ARG A 307 79.54 13.94 -137.31
N THR A 308 79.48 12.67 -136.91
CA THR A 308 80.51 11.69 -137.29
C THR A 308 80.39 11.27 -138.75
N LYS A 309 79.17 11.18 -139.30
CA LYS A 309 78.96 10.98 -140.75
C LYS A 309 79.45 12.16 -141.59
N THR A 310 79.09 13.39 -141.22
CA THR A 310 79.54 14.60 -141.96
C THR A 310 81.05 14.81 -141.91
N ASN A 311 81.73 14.49 -140.80
CA ASN A 311 83.19 14.58 -140.74
C ASN A 311 83.90 13.48 -141.57
N SER A 312 83.31 12.29 -141.71
CA SER A 312 83.88 11.23 -142.58
C SER A 312 83.69 11.52 -144.09
N GLU A 313 82.64 12.27 -144.44
CA GLU A 313 82.39 12.75 -145.81
C GLU A 313 83.27 13.97 -146.16
N LEU A 314 83.51 14.87 -145.20
CA LEU A 314 84.42 16.02 -145.36
C LEU A 314 85.87 15.59 -145.57
N GLU A 315 86.31 14.52 -144.93
CA GLU A 315 87.67 13.99 -145.10
C GLU A 315 87.84 13.23 -146.43
N ASN A 316 86.80 12.57 -146.92
CA ASN A 316 86.78 11.99 -148.27
C ASN A 316 86.76 13.06 -149.37
N VAL A 317 86.08 14.19 -149.15
CA VAL A 317 86.11 15.35 -150.08
C VAL A 317 87.48 16.04 -150.06
N ARG A 318 88.13 16.15 -148.89
CA ARG A 318 89.51 16.67 -148.78
C ARG A 318 90.52 15.82 -149.52
N LEU A 319 90.49 14.49 -149.36
CA LEU A 319 91.37 13.57 -150.09
C LEU A 319 91.14 13.62 -151.61
N LYS A 320 89.89 13.81 -152.06
CA LYS A 320 89.56 14.00 -153.48
C LYS A 320 90.02 15.35 -154.02
N LEU A 321 89.96 16.41 -153.21
CA LEU A 321 90.51 17.73 -153.56
C LEU A 321 92.03 17.69 -153.71
N THR A 322 92.74 16.93 -152.86
CA THR A 322 94.21 16.80 -152.95
C THR A 322 94.63 15.97 -154.17
N GLN A 323 93.84 14.97 -154.57
CA GLN A 323 94.08 14.19 -155.79
C GLN A 323 93.79 15.00 -157.07
N LEU A 324 92.70 15.76 -157.12
CA LEU A 324 92.37 16.64 -158.26
C LEU A 324 93.33 17.85 -158.39
N THR A 325 93.90 18.33 -157.28
CA THR A 325 94.92 19.41 -157.32
C THR A 325 96.23 18.90 -157.92
N ASN A 326 96.64 17.67 -157.61
CA ASN A 326 97.81 17.03 -158.22
C ASN A 326 97.58 16.68 -159.71
N GLU A 327 96.37 16.30 -160.11
CA GLU A 327 96.01 16.09 -161.52
C GLU A 327 95.97 17.40 -162.32
N TYR A 328 95.53 18.52 -161.72
CA TYR A 328 95.58 19.85 -162.33
C TYR A 328 97.02 20.34 -162.54
N GLU A 329 97.94 20.04 -161.61
CA GLU A 329 99.37 20.40 -161.76
C GLU A 329 100.10 19.53 -162.80
N GLN A 330 99.74 18.25 -162.95
CA GLN A 330 100.24 17.41 -164.06
C GLN A 330 99.69 17.84 -165.42
N LEU A 331 98.43 18.27 -165.49
CA LEU A 331 97.83 18.83 -166.71
C LEU A 331 98.41 20.22 -167.07
N LYS A 332 98.86 21.00 -166.09
CA LYS A 332 99.54 22.29 -166.32
C LYS A 332 100.94 22.12 -166.93
N ILE A 333 101.64 21.04 -166.59
CA ILE A 333 102.93 20.69 -167.21
C ILE A 333 102.71 20.14 -168.63
N SER A 334 101.69 19.31 -168.82
CA SER A 334 101.32 18.77 -170.14
C SER A 334 100.84 19.84 -171.13
N LYS A 335 100.20 20.92 -170.65
CA LYS A 335 99.75 22.05 -171.49
C LYS A 335 100.92 22.89 -172.04
N ASN A 336 101.99 23.09 -171.26
CA ASN A 336 103.16 23.85 -171.74
C ASN A 336 104.01 23.05 -172.75
N GLU A 337 104.04 21.72 -172.64
CA GLU A 337 104.64 20.84 -173.65
C GLU A 337 103.83 20.81 -174.96
N PHE A 338 102.51 21.03 -174.88
CA PHE A 338 101.63 21.14 -176.05
C PHE A 338 101.78 22.48 -176.79
N GLU A 339 101.90 23.60 -176.06
CA GLU A 339 102.12 24.93 -176.67
C GLU A 339 103.49 25.04 -177.36
N THR A 340 104.50 24.30 -176.88
CA THR A 340 105.83 24.22 -177.51
C THR A 340 105.83 23.37 -178.79
N ASN A 341 104.88 22.42 -178.92
CA ASN A 341 104.70 21.58 -180.10
C ASN A 341 103.75 22.20 -181.15
N GLU A 342 102.83 23.08 -180.75
CA GLU A 342 101.90 23.78 -181.65
C GLU A 342 102.60 24.90 -182.45
N VAL A 343 103.57 25.60 -181.87
CA VAL A 343 104.38 26.59 -182.61
C VAL A 343 105.34 25.92 -183.61
N ASN A 344 105.90 24.75 -183.25
CA ASN A 344 106.76 23.97 -184.14
C ASN A 344 106.01 23.28 -185.29
N THR A 345 104.69 23.08 -185.17
CA THR A 345 103.84 22.59 -186.28
C THR A 345 103.32 23.73 -187.16
N ARG A 346 103.07 24.93 -186.64
CA ARG A 346 102.81 26.13 -187.47
C ARG A 346 104.04 26.52 -188.31
N ARG A 347 105.25 26.33 -187.79
CA ARG A 347 106.51 26.56 -188.52
C ARG A 347 106.72 25.61 -189.72
N LYS A 348 106.17 24.39 -189.66
CA LYS A 348 106.25 23.37 -190.73
C LYS A 348 105.11 23.47 -191.75
N MET A 349 103.99 24.10 -191.38
CA MET A 349 102.82 24.27 -192.26
C MET A 349 102.94 25.48 -193.19
N ASP A 350 103.63 26.55 -192.78
CA ASP A 350 103.90 27.72 -193.66
C ASP A 350 105.05 27.47 -194.65
N GLU A 351 106.00 26.62 -194.28
CA GLU A 351 107.07 26.11 -195.17
C GLU A 351 106.50 25.21 -196.28
N ALA A 352 105.39 24.52 -196.03
CA ALA A 352 104.64 23.75 -197.03
C ALA A 352 103.75 24.62 -197.94
N ASN A 353 103.29 25.78 -197.48
CA ASN A 353 102.39 26.66 -198.26
C ASN A 353 103.11 27.68 -199.18
N ARG A 354 104.38 28.05 -198.97
CA ARG A 354 105.13 28.91 -199.94
C ARG A 354 105.97 28.14 -200.95
N THR A 355 106.41 26.93 -200.62
CA THR A 355 106.93 25.97 -201.61
C THR A 355 105.85 25.64 -202.66
N ARG A 356 104.55 25.77 -202.30
CA ARG A 356 103.39 25.69 -203.20
C ARG A 356 103.15 26.96 -204.04
N GLN A 357 103.46 28.15 -203.52
CA GLN A 357 103.34 29.42 -204.25
C GLN A 357 104.50 29.63 -205.25
N ALA A 358 105.70 29.12 -204.93
CA ALA A 358 106.87 29.10 -205.83
C ALA A 358 106.68 28.20 -207.08
N ILE A 359 105.71 27.28 -207.04
CA ILE A 359 105.34 26.40 -208.16
C ILE A 359 104.25 27.04 -209.05
N LEU A 360 103.42 27.95 -208.49
CA LEU A 360 102.36 28.66 -209.23
C LEU A 360 102.85 29.92 -209.98
N ASP A 361 103.92 30.57 -209.53
CA ASP A 361 104.46 31.72 -210.28
C ASP A 361 105.56 31.32 -211.29
N ARG A 362 106.26 30.19 -211.09
CA ARG A 362 107.07 29.55 -212.15
C ARG A 362 106.23 29.15 -213.38
N THR A 363 104.96 28.81 -213.18
CA THR A 363 104.00 28.52 -214.25
C THR A 363 103.40 29.79 -214.88
N ARG A 364 103.35 30.91 -214.15
CA ARG A 364 102.98 32.23 -214.69
C ARG A 364 104.11 32.85 -215.54
N ASP A 365 105.36 32.65 -215.12
CA ASP A 365 106.58 33.07 -215.83
C ASP A 365 106.78 32.33 -217.18
N GLU A 366 106.19 31.14 -217.32
CA GLU A 366 106.18 30.37 -218.56
C GLU A 366 105.06 30.80 -219.53
N TYR A 367 103.93 31.30 -219.02
CA TYR A 367 102.82 31.79 -219.85
C TYR A 367 103.10 33.16 -220.48
N GLU A 368 103.75 34.08 -219.77
CA GLU A 368 104.07 35.41 -220.33
C GLU A 368 105.22 35.38 -221.34
N LYS A 369 106.16 34.43 -221.20
CA LYS A 369 107.17 34.16 -222.23
C LYS A 369 106.57 33.61 -223.52
N LEU A 370 105.44 32.90 -223.46
CA LEU A 370 104.64 32.53 -224.63
C LEU A 370 103.90 33.74 -225.20
N LEU A 371 103.49 34.71 -224.38
CA LEU A 371 102.78 35.92 -224.82
C LEU A 371 103.68 36.93 -225.55
N ARG A 372 104.98 36.98 -225.23
CA ARG A 372 105.96 37.68 -226.10
C ARG A 372 105.80 37.26 -227.57
N LYS A 373 105.72 35.96 -227.85
CA LYS A 373 105.85 35.41 -229.21
C LYS A 373 104.67 35.70 -230.13
N TYR A 374 103.47 35.92 -229.61
CA TYR A 374 102.30 36.16 -230.46
C TYR A 374 102.23 37.62 -230.93
N ASN A 375 102.64 38.61 -230.13
CA ASN A 375 102.52 40.02 -230.52
C ASN A 375 103.68 40.53 -231.36
N ASP A 376 104.86 39.90 -231.25
CA ASP A 376 105.92 40.04 -232.26
C ASP A 376 105.47 39.43 -233.61
N LEU A 377 104.54 38.47 -233.60
CA LEU A 377 103.90 37.91 -234.80
C LEU A 377 102.69 38.72 -235.26
N ASP A 378 101.96 39.42 -234.37
CA ASP A 378 100.82 40.32 -234.70
C ASP A 378 101.28 41.72 -235.20
N GLU A 379 102.49 41.75 -235.70
CA GLU A 379 102.54 42.00 -237.13
C GLU A 379 102.54 43.51 -237.47
N VAL A 380 103.61 43.99 -238.10
CA VAL A 380 104.07 43.52 -239.42
C VAL A 380 102.94 43.51 -240.47
N TYR A 381 101.74 43.03 -240.15
CA TYR A 381 100.55 43.07 -241.02
C TYR A 381 100.00 44.49 -241.08
N ARG A 382 100.18 45.32 -240.03
CA ARG A 382 99.72 46.72 -240.09
C ARG A 382 100.73 47.68 -240.71
N GLU A 383 102.01 47.33 -240.78
CA GLU A 383 102.90 47.96 -241.76
C GLU A 383 102.47 47.61 -243.20
N LEU A 384 102.00 46.38 -243.47
CA LEU A 384 101.67 45.92 -244.83
C LEU A 384 100.37 46.51 -245.39
N VAL A 385 99.35 46.77 -244.56
CA VAL A 385 98.09 47.39 -245.02
C VAL A 385 98.22 48.90 -245.12
N THR A 386 99.23 49.27 -245.89
CA THR A 386 98.98 50.10 -247.06
C THR A 386 98.76 51.57 -246.77
N ILE A 387 99.66 52.45 -247.19
CA ILE A 387 100.10 52.66 -248.58
C ILE A 387 98.95 53.13 -249.51
N ARG A 388 97.68 52.75 -249.35
CA ARG A 388 96.78 52.83 -250.50
C ARG A 388 96.28 54.24 -250.84
N GLU A 389 95.94 55.07 -249.89
CA GLU A 389 95.15 56.28 -250.19
C GLU A 389 95.74 57.42 -249.33
N LYS A 390 96.40 58.50 -249.80
CA LYS A 390 96.42 59.22 -251.07
C LYS A 390 95.06 59.66 -251.61
N ASP A 391 95.06 60.87 -252.16
CA ASP A 391 94.16 61.39 -253.20
C ASP A 391 92.66 61.37 -252.92
N THR A 392 92.17 62.32 -252.14
CA THR A 392 91.05 63.21 -252.51
C THR A 392 90.95 64.31 -251.46
#